data_AF-A0A7C5DKR8-F1
#
_entry.id   AF-A0A7C5DKR8-F1
#
_cell.length_a   1.000
_cell.length_b   1.000
_cell.length_c   1.000
_cell.angle_alpha   90.00
_cell.angle_beta   90.00
_cell.angle_gamma   90.00
#
_symmetry.space_group_name_H-M   'P 1'
#
loop_
_entity.id
_entity.type
_entity.pdbx_description
1 polymer ?
#
loop_
_entity_poly.entity_id
_entity_poly.type
_entity_poly.pdbx_seq_one_letter_code
_entity_poly.pdbx_strand_id
1 'polypeptide(L)'
;AYKSAAKDAQKTSHLGVPFHIRNAPTGLMKELGYGKDYKYAHEFDDGYTYQKYFPDKMNEKIYYLPSQFGFEKEVKKRLEWWKKLKERDTENK
;
A
#
# COMPACT_ATOMS: atom_id res chain seq x y z
N ALA A 1 14.23 6.74 -4.88
CA ALA A 1 12.79 6.64 -4.54
C ALA A 1 12.00 7.90 -4.90
N TYR A 2 12.14 8.98 -4.13
CA TYR A 2 11.27 10.19 -4.23
C TYR A 2 11.09 10.74 -5.65
N LYS A 3 12.17 11.04 -6.38
CA LYS A 3 12.09 11.61 -7.73
C LYS A 3 11.29 10.75 -8.71
N SER A 4 11.40 9.42 -8.63
CA SER A 4 10.63 8.52 -9.48
C SER A 4 9.15 8.49 -9.09
N ALA A 5 8.84 8.49 -7.79
CA ALA A 5 7.47 8.52 -7.31
C ALA A 5 6.79 9.86 -7.68
N ALA A 6 7.49 10.97 -7.52
CA ALA A 6 7.00 12.29 -7.90
C ALA A 6 6.70 12.40 -9.41
N LYS A 7 7.58 11.84 -10.26
CA LYS A 7 7.36 11.80 -11.71
C LYS A 7 6.13 10.96 -12.08
N ASP A 8 5.95 9.81 -11.45
CA ASP A 8 4.78 8.97 -11.71
C ASP A 8 3.51 9.67 -11.21
N ALA A 9 3.52 10.27 -10.01
CA ALA A 9 2.40 11.03 -9.46
C ALA A 9 1.95 12.19 -10.35
N GLN A 10 2.88 12.91 -11.01
CA GLN A 10 2.52 13.94 -11.97
C GLN A 10 1.78 13.37 -13.19
N LYS A 11 2.18 12.17 -13.65
CA LYS A 11 1.56 11.50 -14.81
C LYS A 11 0.22 10.85 -14.45
N THR A 12 0.07 10.38 -13.23
CA THR A 12 -1.10 9.63 -12.75
C THR A 12 -2.00 10.44 -11.81
N SER A 13 -1.85 11.76 -11.77
CA SER A 13 -2.61 12.67 -10.90
C SER A 13 -4.13 12.59 -11.08
N HIS A 14 -4.58 12.18 -12.26
CA HIS A 14 -5.99 11.96 -12.59
C HIS A 14 -6.56 10.64 -12.07
N LEU A 15 -5.71 9.74 -11.55
CA LEU A 15 -6.16 8.47 -10.99
C LEU A 15 -6.67 8.68 -9.57
N GLY A 16 -7.86 8.17 -9.29
CA GLY A 16 -8.46 8.25 -7.97
C GLY A 16 -7.74 7.36 -6.95
N VAL A 17 -7.81 7.77 -5.69
CA VAL A 17 -7.40 6.97 -4.54
C VAL A 17 -8.30 5.72 -4.45
N PRO A 18 -7.79 4.51 -4.14
CA PRO A 18 -8.62 3.32 -3.92
C PRO A 18 -9.70 3.54 -2.86
N PHE A 19 -10.92 3.03 -3.07
CA PHE A 19 -12.06 3.30 -2.18
C PHE A 19 -11.82 2.90 -0.72
N HIS A 20 -11.19 1.75 -0.49
CA HIS A 20 -10.95 1.21 0.85
C HIS A 20 -9.99 2.06 1.69
N ILE A 21 -9.21 2.98 1.12
CA ILE A 21 -8.34 3.89 1.90
C ILE A 21 -8.84 5.35 1.91
N ARG A 22 -10.01 5.63 1.34
CA ARG A 22 -10.60 6.98 1.39
C ARG A 22 -11.20 7.24 2.76
N ASN A 23 -11.08 8.49 3.22
CA ASN A 23 -11.86 8.94 4.37
C ASN A 23 -13.36 8.97 4.02
N ALA A 24 -14.20 8.60 4.97
CA ALA A 24 -15.65 8.56 4.85
C ALA A 24 -16.35 9.29 6.01
N PRO A 25 -16.17 10.62 6.13
CA PRO A 25 -16.69 11.39 7.27
C PRO A 25 -18.22 11.57 7.24
N THR A 26 -18.86 11.55 6.06
CA THR A 26 -20.31 11.72 5.93
C THR A 26 -21.04 10.39 5.76
N GLY A 27 -22.33 10.34 6.11
CA GLY A 27 -23.16 9.14 5.92
C GLY A 27 -23.24 8.69 4.46
N LEU A 28 -23.49 9.63 3.55
CA LEU A 28 -23.52 9.37 2.10
C LEU A 28 -22.20 8.75 1.59
N MET A 29 -21.04 9.21 2.08
CA MET A 29 -19.76 8.64 1.67
C MET A 29 -19.61 7.17 2.09
N LYS A 30 -20.09 6.81 3.28
CA LYS A 30 -20.09 5.42 3.75
C LYS A 30 -21.02 4.54 2.90
N GLU A 31 -22.20 5.06 2.55
CA GLU A 31 -23.16 4.37 1.66
C GLU A 31 -22.57 4.14 0.27
N LEU A 32 -21.81 5.10 -0.25
CA LEU A 32 -21.06 4.99 -1.51
C LEU A 32 -19.82 4.07 -1.39
N GLY A 33 -19.59 3.43 -0.24
CA GLY A 33 -18.53 2.45 -0.03
C GLY A 33 -17.15 3.05 0.25
N TYR A 34 -17.05 4.32 0.65
CA TYR A 34 -15.78 4.93 1.00
C TYR A 34 -15.27 4.32 2.31
N GLY A 35 -14.00 3.90 2.33
CA GLY A 35 -13.38 3.23 3.47
C GLY A 35 -13.93 1.82 3.73
N LYS A 36 -14.83 1.32 2.88
CA LYS A 36 -15.34 -0.05 3.00
C LYS A 36 -14.21 -1.04 2.75
N ASP A 37 -14.18 -2.12 3.53
CA ASP A 37 -13.19 -3.19 3.46
C ASP A 37 -11.74 -2.72 3.73
N TYR A 38 -11.57 -1.56 4.37
CA TYR A 38 -10.27 -1.16 4.92
C TYR A 38 -9.82 -2.20 5.94
N LYS A 39 -8.62 -2.73 5.78
CA LYS A 39 -8.06 -3.66 6.74
C LYS A 39 -7.14 -2.92 7.69
N TYR A 40 -7.51 -2.89 8.96
CA TYR A 40 -6.67 -2.27 9.97
C TYR A 40 -5.52 -3.21 10.35
N ALA A 41 -4.31 -2.93 9.88
CA ALA A 41 -3.16 -3.84 9.99
C ALA A 41 -2.84 -4.28 11.43
N HIS A 42 -3.17 -3.48 12.44
CA HIS A 42 -2.93 -3.80 13.85
C HIS A 42 -3.85 -4.90 14.41
N GLU A 43 -4.92 -5.25 13.72
CA GLU A 43 -5.81 -6.37 14.10
C GLU A 43 -5.33 -7.73 13.59
N PHE A 44 -4.28 -7.77 12.76
CA PHE A 44 -3.75 -9.00 12.20
C PHE A 44 -2.53 -9.48 12.99
N ASP A 45 -2.36 -10.80 13.10
CA ASP A 45 -1.34 -11.44 13.97
C ASP A 45 0.09 -10.92 13.72
N ASP A 46 0.46 -10.66 12.47
CA ASP A 46 1.79 -10.15 12.10
C ASP A 46 1.88 -8.61 12.14
N GLY A 47 0.83 -7.92 12.58
CA GLY A 47 0.68 -6.47 12.47
C GLY A 47 0.69 -5.98 11.01
N TYR A 48 0.36 -6.87 10.06
CA TYR A 48 0.43 -6.65 8.64
C TYR A 48 -0.67 -7.41 7.92
N THR A 49 -1.29 -6.77 6.93
CA THR A 49 -2.08 -7.44 5.92
C THR A 49 -1.95 -6.72 4.59
N TYR A 50 -1.98 -7.47 3.50
CA TYR A 50 -1.92 -6.89 2.18
C TYR A 50 -3.24 -6.21 1.78
N GLN A 51 -3.12 -4.96 1.34
CA GLN A 51 -4.15 -4.19 0.64
C GLN A 51 -3.51 -3.34 -0.45
N LYS A 52 -4.25 -3.06 -1.53
CA LYS A 52 -3.72 -2.34 -2.69
C LYS A 52 -3.76 -0.82 -2.43
N TYR A 53 -2.61 -0.23 -2.15
CA TYR A 53 -2.51 1.22 -1.90
C TYR A 53 -2.38 2.07 -3.17
N PHE A 54 -1.89 1.49 -4.26
CA PHE A 54 -1.81 2.18 -5.54
C PHE A 54 -3.19 2.35 -6.17
N PRO A 55 -3.42 3.40 -6.99
CA PRO A 55 -4.68 3.55 -7.72
C PRO A 55 -5.06 2.30 -8.50
N ASP A 56 -6.37 2.03 -8.62
CA ASP A 56 -6.85 0.77 -9.23
C ASP A 56 -6.36 0.60 -10.67
N LYS A 57 -6.29 1.70 -11.43
CA LYS A 57 -5.81 1.76 -12.81
C LYS A 57 -4.28 1.86 -12.94
N MET A 58 -3.55 1.69 -11.84
CA MET A 58 -2.09 1.70 -11.82
C MET A 58 -1.57 0.37 -11.26
N ASN A 59 -0.50 -0.14 -11.88
CA ASN A 59 0.23 -1.28 -11.35
C ASN A 59 1.11 -0.84 -10.19
N GLU A 60 1.21 -1.69 -9.17
CA GLU A 60 2.13 -1.45 -8.06
C GLU A 60 3.58 -1.44 -8.55
N LYS A 61 4.38 -0.55 -7.98
CA LYS A 61 5.77 -0.36 -8.37
C LYS A 61 6.65 -0.17 -7.14
N ILE A 62 7.85 -0.74 -7.19
CA ILE A 62 8.85 -0.57 -6.14
C ILE A 62 9.70 0.66 -6.47
N TYR A 63 9.63 1.69 -5.63
CA TYR A 63 10.43 2.92 -5.77
C TYR A 63 11.66 2.97 -4.87
N TYR A 64 11.59 2.32 -3.71
CA TYR A 64 12.64 2.33 -2.71
C TYR A 64 13.38 1.01 -2.73
N LEU A 65 14.67 1.10 -3.06
CA LEU A 65 15.61 -0.01 -3.05
C LEU A 65 16.69 0.36 -2.02
N PRO A 66 16.61 -0.16 -0.78
CA PRO A 66 17.59 0.14 0.26
C PRO A 66 18.98 -0.34 -0.17
N SER A 67 20.00 0.41 0.22
CA SER A 67 21.39 0.00 0.04
C SER A 67 21.78 -1.12 1.00
N GLN A 68 22.96 -1.68 0.79
CA GLN A 68 23.53 -2.73 1.64
C GLN A 68 24.24 -2.18 2.90
N PHE A 69 24.30 -0.85 3.05
CA PHE A 69 25.15 -0.20 4.05
C PHE A 69 24.32 0.36 5.21
N GLY A 70 24.90 0.31 6.41
CA GLY A 70 24.30 0.88 7.62
C GLY A 70 22.92 0.30 7.95
N PHE A 71 22.03 1.16 8.45
CA PHE A 71 20.70 0.76 8.88
C PHE A 71 19.79 0.28 7.73
N GLU A 72 20.07 0.69 6.49
CA GLU A 72 19.29 0.25 5.32
C GLU A 72 19.36 -1.27 5.11
N LYS A 73 20.41 -1.95 5.61
CA LYS A 73 20.47 -3.42 5.63
C LYS A 73 19.33 -4.04 6.45
N GLU A 74 19.01 -3.47 7.61
CA GLU A 74 17.89 -3.94 8.44
C GLU A 74 16.55 -3.58 7.81
N VAL A 75 16.45 -2.39 7.20
CA VAL A 75 15.26 -1.99 6.44
C VAL A 75 15.01 -2.97 5.29
N LYS A 76 16.06 -3.39 4.57
CA LYS A 76 15.95 -4.39 3.50
C LYS A 76 15.38 -5.71 4.00
N LYS A 77 15.88 -6.24 5.11
CA LYS A 77 15.34 -7.47 5.72
C LYS A 77 13.87 -7.33 6.06
N ARG A 78 13.46 -6.18 6.60
CA ARG A 78 12.04 -5.90 6.92
C ARG A 78 11.17 -5.83 5.67
N LEU A 79 11.64 -5.20 4.60
CA LEU A 79 10.92 -5.15 3.32
C LEU A 79 10.78 -6.54 2.69
N GLU A 80 11.82 -7.37 2.77
CA GLU A 80 11.78 -8.76 2.29
C GLU A 80 10.80 -9.61 3.10
N TRP A 81 10.74 -9.42 4.43
CA TRP A 81 9.75 -10.07 5.27
C TRP A 81 8.32 -9.68 4.90
N TRP A 82 8.04 -8.38 4.73
CA TRP A 82 6.73 -7.91 4.25
C TRP A 82 6.37 -8.44 2.86
N LYS A 83 7.34 -8.62 1.97
CA LYS A 83 7.09 -9.23 0.65
C LYS A 83 6.58 -10.66 0.80
N LYS A 84 7.17 -11.47 1.70
CA LYS A 84 6.71 -12.83 1.98
C LYS A 84 5.30 -12.85 2.58
N LEU A 85 5.01 -11.93 3.50
CA LEU A 85 3.65 -11.79 4.05
C LEU A 85 2.63 -11.43 2.97
N LYS A 86 3.01 -10.52 2.05
CA LYS A 86 2.16 -10.18 0.91
C LYS A 86 1.87 -11.39 0.03
N GLU A 87 2.89 -12.18 -0.31
CA GLU A 87 2.75 -13.41 -1.12
C GLU A 87 1.78 -14.39 -0.44
N ARG A 88 1.95 -14.65 0.86
CA ARG A 88 1.05 -15.48 1.68
C ARG A 88 -0.39 -14.95 1.68
N ASP A 89 -0.59 -13.65 1.89
CA ASP A 89 -1.92 -13.03 1.89
C ASP A 89 -2.60 -13.06 0.51
N THR A 90 -1.82 -13.05 -0.57
CA THR A 90 -2.35 -13.19 -1.94
C THR A 90 -2.64 -14.64 -2.33
N GLU A 91 -1.94 -15.62 -1.76
CA GLU A 91 -2.19 -17.05 -1.99
C GLU A 91 -3.41 -17.56 -1.21
N ASN A 92 -3.68 -16.99 -0.02
CA ASN A 92 -4.83 -17.33 0.81
C ASN A 92 -6.16 -16.67 0.34
N LYS A 93 -6.16 -16.01 -0.82
CA LYS A 93 -7.30 -15.28 -1.41
C LYS A 93 -7.77 -15.95 -2.68
#